data_AF-A0A448I0P1-F1
#
_entry.id   AF-A0A448I0P1-F1
#
_cell.length_a   1.000
_cell.length_b   1.000
_cell.length_c   1.000
_cell.angle_alpha   90.00
_cell.angle_beta   90.00
_cell.angle_gamma   90.00
#
_symmetry.space_group_name_H-M   'P 1'
#
loop_
_entity.id
_entity.type
_entity.pdbx_description
1 polymer ?
#
loop_
_entity_poly.entity_id
_entity_poly.type
_entity_poly.pdbx_seq_one_letter_code
_entity_poly.pdbx_strand_id
1 'polypeptide(L)'
;MTDKRAEARLAVSRLACELFWERGVAGTSGDDIAAAAGLSTRTIWRYFRTKESCVEPVLTRTVDRFIGMLQRWPAELSLADHLAADSVAYPLTPQEVADEISAMRIATMSAAEPALRTAYLMVHDQMERGFLPVIAERLNLDESDLTVRLCAAAVTAAFRVVDEDVSRAVIVEKEMVTAQEALALIDRAIREATNGRLGGPVST
;
A
#
# COMPACT_ATOMS: atom_id res chain seq x y z
N MET A 1 18.51 -16.15 -3.41
CA MET A 1 19.31 -14.93 -3.72
C MET A 1 18.45 -13.68 -3.88
N THR A 2 17.19 -13.79 -4.31
CA THR A 2 16.21 -12.70 -4.46
C THR A 2 15.80 -12.07 -3.13
N ASP A 3 15.63 -12.89 -2.09
CA ASP A 3 15.12 -12.46 -0.79
C ASP A 3 16.05 -11.48 -0.04
N LYS A 4 17.36 -11.80 0.04
CA LYS A 4 18.37 -10.88 0.63
C LYS A 4 18.44 -9.53 -0.06
N ARG A 5 18.19 -9.47 -1.38
CA ARG A 5 18.19 -8.21 -2.12
C ARG A 5 16.92 -7.41 -1.85
N ALA A 6 15.77 -8.07 -1.71
CA ALA A 6 14.51 -7.43 -1.35
C ALA A 6 14.58 -6.82 0.06
N GLU A 7 15.09 -7.58 1.04
CA GLU A 7 15.27 -7.10 2.41
C GLU A 7 16.26 -5.93 2.49
N ALA A 8 17.37 -5.98 1.74
CA ALA A 8 18.29 -4.84 1.66
C ALA A 8 17.62 -3.59 1.04
N ARG A 9 16.76 -3.76 0.03
CA ARG A 9 15.98 -2.65 -0.54
C ARG A 9 14.99 -2.08 0.46
N LEU A 10 14.31 -2.94 1.21
CA LEU A 10 13.35 -2.51 2.23
C LEU A 10 14.03 -1.75 3.37
N ALA A 11 15.20 -2.20 3.82
CA ALA A 11 15.99 -1.48 4.82
C ALA A 11 16.37 -0.07 4.36
N VAL A 12 16.85 0.08 3.11
CA VAL A 12 17.12 1.40 2.53
C VAL A 12 15.85 2.24 2.40
N SER A 13 14.74 1.61 2.03
CA SER A 13 13.45 2.28 1.84
C SER A 13 12.93 2.91 3.13
N ARG A 14 13.00 2.19 4.25
CA ARG A 14 12.63 2.70 5.58
C ARG A 14 13.41 3.97 5.93
N LEU A 15 14.73 3.94 5.75
CA LEU A 15 15.61 5.10 6.01
C LEU A 15 15.30 6.28 5.08
N ALA A 16 15.00 6.02 3.80
CA ALA A 16 14.62 7.06 2.86
C ALA A 16 13.28 7.72 3.24
N CYS A 17 12.29 6.92 3.66
CA CYS A 17 11.00 7.42 4.13
C CYS A 17 11.16 8.28 5.39
N GLU A 18 12.01 7.88 6.34
CA GLU A 18 12.33 8.66 7.53
C GLU A 18 12.98 10.01 7.16
N LEU A 19 14.02 10.00 6.32
CA LEU A 19 14.69 11.22 5.88
C LEU A 19 13.75 12.17 5.12
N PHE A 20 12.92 11.64 4.22
CA PHE A 20 11.91 12.43 3.51
C PHE A 20 10.92 13.06 4.47
N TRP A 21 10.47 12.33 5.48
CA TRP A 21 9.57 12.88 6.47
C TRP A 21 10.22 13.97 7.33
N GLU A 22 11.48 13.78 7.75
CA GLU A 22 12.18 14.73 8.61
C GLU A 22 12.65 16.01 7.90
N ARG A 23 13.11 15.88 6.65
CA ARG A 23 13.83 16.95 5.92
C ARG A 23 13.12 17.41 4.65
N GLY A 24 12.02 16.75 4.29
CA GLY A 24 11.37 16.90 3.00
C GLY A 24 12.12 16.18 1.88
N VAL A 25 11.42 15.94 0.75
CA VAL A 25 12.01 15.29 -0.43
C VAL A 25 13.12 16.14 -1.02
N ALA A 26 12.91 17.46 -1.17
CA ALA A 26 13.91 18.39 -1.73
C ALA A 26 15.18 18.47 -0.85
N GLY A 27 15.04 18.43 0.47
CA GLY A 27 16.13 18.50 1.44
C GLY A 27 16.91 17.19 1.64
N THR A 28 16.52 16.12 0.95
CA THR A 28 17.17 14.81 1.05
C THR A 28 17.82 14.43 -0.28
N SER A 29 19.11 14.13 -0.25
CA SER A 29 19.88 13.67 -1.41
C SER A 29 20.06 12.14 -1.42
N GLY A 30 20.48 11.59 -2.56
CA GLY A 30 20.84 10.18 -2.62
C GLY A 30 22.08 9.83 -1.79
N ASP A 31 22.98 10.79 -1.59
CA ASP A 31 24.16 10.63 -0.74
C ASP A 31 23.76 10.54 0.74
N ASP A 32 22.76 11.32 1.17
CA ASP A 32 22.21 11.22 2.54
C ASP A 32 21.61 9.84 2.80
N ILE A 33 20.81 9.33 1.85
CA ILE A 33 20.22 7.99 1.94
C ILE A 33 21.31 6.91 1.95
N ALA A 34 22.34 7.06 1.11
CA ALA A 34 23.47 6.14 1.07
C ALA A 34 24.23 6.11 2.40
N ALA A 35 24.52 7.28 2.97
CA ALA A 35 25.19 7.44 4.25
C ALA A 35 24.37 6.81 5.39
N ALA A 36 23.05 7.08 5.44
CA ALA A 36 22.16 6.48 6.43
C ALA A 36 22.13 4.94 6.34
N ALA A 37 22.17 4.39 5.12
CA ALA A 37 22.19 2.95 4.89
C ALA A 37 23.58 2.30 5.06
N GLY A 38 24.65 3.07 5.27
CA GLY A 38 26.03 2.55 5.27
C GLY A 38 26.46 1.99 3.91
N LEU A 39 25.92 2.54 2.82
CA LEU A 39 26.18 2.11 1.44
C LEU A 39 26.85 3.22 0.63
N SER A 40 27.47 2.86 -0.49
CA SER A 40 27.85 3.86 -1.49
C SER A 40 26.64 4.30 -2.31
N THR A 41 26.64 5.55 -2.78
CA THR A 41 25.66 6.10 -3.72
C THR A 41 25.52 5.23 -4.98
N ARG A 42 26.64 4.69 -5.49
CA ARG A 42 26.64 3.72 -6.59
C ARG A 42 25.84 2.45 -6.27
N THR A 43 25.89 1.97 -5.03
CA THR A 43 25.09 0.81 -4.60
C THR A 43 23.61 1.17 -4.53
N ILE A 44 23.25 2.36 -4.03
CA ILE A 44 21.86 2.83 -3.99
C ILE A 44 21.27 2.88 -5.41
N TRP A 45 21.97 3.47 -6.38
CA TRP A 45 21.50 3.56 -7.77
C TRP A 45 21.48 2.23 -8.53
N ARG A 46 22.11 1.17 -8.00
CA ARG A 46 21.93 -0.20 -8.51
C ARG A 46 20.60 -0.81 -8.04
N TYR A 47 20.01 -0.28 -6.97
CA TYR A 47 18.73 -0.70 -6.45
C TYR A 47 17.59 0.20 -6.93
N PHE A 48 17.80 1.51 -6.97
CA PHE A 48 16.73 2.49 -7.17
C PHE A 48 16.99 3.34 -8.41
N ARG A 49 15.89 3.74 -9.08
CA ARG A 49 15.95 4.56 -10.31
C ARG A 49 16.23 6.02 -9.98
N THR A 50 15.59 6.50 -8.92
CA THR A 50 15.69 7.86 -8.38
C THR A 50 15.62 7.82 -6.86
N LYS A 51 15.88 8.93 -6.17
CA LYS A 51 15.73 8.98 -4.71
C LYS A 51 14.27 8.75 -4.30
N GLU A 52 13.30 9.24 -5.07
CA GLU A 52 11.88 9.09 -4.80
C GLU A 52 11.46 7.63 -4.92
N SER A 53 12.00 6.88 -5.88
CA SER A 53 11.75 5.44 -6.00
C SER A 53 12.23 4.62 -4.79
N CYS A 54 13.02 5.20 -3.89
CA CYS A 54 13.41 4.54 -2.65
C CYS A 54 12.21 4.28 -1.73
N VAL A 55 11.07 4.95 -1.87
CA VAL A 55 9.89 4.68 -1.03
C VAL A 55 9.09 3.45 -1.49
N GLU A 56 9.30 3.00 -2.73
CA GLU A 56 8.51 1.93 -3.34
C GLU A 56 8.52 0.65 -2.50
N PRO A 57 9.64 0.14 -1.96
CA PRO A 57 9.62 -1.09 -1.17
C PRO A 57 8.76 -1.06 0.09
N VAL A 58 8.73 0.04 0.84
CA VAL A 58 7.84 0.18 2.01
C VAL A 58 6.37 0.17 1.57
N LEU A 59 6.02 0.95 0.54
CA LEU A 59 4.65 0.98 0.01
C LEU A 59 4.24 -0.39 -0.58
N THR A 60 5.13 -1.06 -1.31
CA THR A 60 4.88 -2.40 -1.84
C THR A 60 4.68 -3.40 -0.71
N ARG A 61 5.44 -3.31 0.39
CA ARG A 61 5.27 -4.20 1.54
C ARG A 61 3.91 -4.02 2.23
N THR A 62 3.38 -2.79 2.33
CA THR A 62 2.04 -2.56 2.89
C THR A 62 0.94 -3.07 1.95
N VAL A 63 1.09 -2.84 0.64
CA VAL A 63 0.20 -3.38 -0.41
C VAL A 63 0.20 -4.91 -0.43
N ASP A 64 1.37 -5.54 -0.42
CA ASP A 64 1.50 -7.00 -0.46
C ASP A 64 0.83 -7.65 0.76
N ARG A 65 0.93 -7.02 1.94
CA ARG A 65 0.24 -7.48 3.15
C ARG A 65 -1.28 -7.36 3.01
N PHE A 66 -1.77 -6.26 2.46
CA PHE A 66 -3.20 -6.08 2.20
C PHE A 66 -3.73 -7.12 1.19
N ILE A 67 -3.01 -7.36 0.08
CA ILE A 67 -3.35 -8.41 -0.88
C ILE A 67 -3.30 -9.79 -0.22
N GLY A 68 -2.27 -10.09 0.57
CA GLY A 68 -2.15 -11.36 1.28
C GLY A 68 -3.32 -11.61 2.23
N MET A 69 -3.83 -10.57 2.89
CA MET A 69 -5.07 -10.64 3.67
C MET A 69 -6.27 -10.96 2.79
N LEU A 70 -6.43 -10.31 1.64
CA LEU A 70 -7.54 -10.61 0.73
C LEU A 70 -7.46 -12.01 0.10
N GLN A 71 -6.27 -12.56 -0.12
CA GLN A 71 -6.10 -13.94 -0.59
C GLN A 71 -6.58 -14.97 0.43
N ARG A 72 -6.73 -14.60 1.70
CA ARG A 72 -7.31 -15.45 2.75
C ARG A 72 -8.81 -15.25 2.92
N TRP A 73 -9.45 -14.42 2.09
CA TRP A 73 -10.85 -14.00 2.27
C TRP A 73 -11.84 -15.14 2.00
N PRO A 74 -12.51 -15.68 3.05
CA PRO A 74 -13.49 -16.75 2.86
C PRO A 74 -14.69 -16.27 2.04
N ALA A 75 -15.25 -17.16 1.21
CA ALA A 75 -16.39 -16.87 0.35
C ALA A 75 -17.63 -16.45 1.17
N GLU A 76 -17.81 -17.05 2.34
CA GLU A 76 -18.99 -16.91 3.20
C GLU A 76 -18.99 -15.61 4.01
N LEU A 77 -17.86 -14.89 4.06
CA LEU A 77 -17.74 -13.64 4.81
C LEU A 77 -17.87 -12.43 3.90
N SER A 78 -18.52 -11.39 4.42
CA SER A 78 -18.38 -10.05 3.82
C SER A 78 -16.93 -9.57 3.91
N LEU A 79 -16.57 -8.55 3.12
CA LEU A 79 -15.22 -7.98 3.19
C LEU A 79 -15.00 -7.37 4.57
N ALA A 80 -15.93 -6.57 5.07
CA ALA A 80 -15.86 -5.99 6.41
C ALA A 80 -15.63 -7.04 7.52
N ASP A 81 -16.38 -8.15 7.51
CA ASP A 81 -16.24 -9.20 8.51
C ASP A 81 -14.87 -9.89 8.41
N HIS A 82 -14.39 -10.13 7.18
CA HIS A 82 -13.07 -10.70 6.95
C HIS A 82 -11.95 -9.77 7.41
N LEU A 83 -12.00 -8.48 7.06
CA LEU A 83 -11.02 -7.49 7.47
C LEU A 83 -10.92 -7.40 9.00
N ALA A 84 -12.06 -7.41 9.69
CA ALA A 84 -12.10 -7.41 11.14
C ALA A 84 -11.50 -8.70 11.73
N ALA A 85 -11.91 -9.86 11.23
CA ALA A 85 -11.43 -11.16 11.72
C ALA A 85 -9.93 -11.37 11.46
N ASP A 86 -9.43 -11.05 10.26
CA ASP A 86 -8.03 -11.22 9.88
C ASP A 86 -7.12 -10.29 10.71
N SER A 87 -7.57 -9.06 10.99
CA SER A 87 -6.79 -8.12 11.84
C SER A 87 -6.56 -8.62 13.26
N VAL A 88 -7.50 -9.41 13.81
CA VAL A 88 -7.38 -10.04 15.13
C VAL A 88 -6.54 -11.31 15.07
N ALA A 89 -6.70 -12.11 14.02
CA ALA A 89 -5.97 -13.36 13.83
C ALA A 89 -4.48 -13.14 13.49
N TYR A 90 -4.19 -12.07 12.75
CA TYR A 90 -2.86 -11.72 12.25
C TYR A 90 -2.53 -10.26 12.60
N PRO A 91 -2.33 -9.94 13.90
CA PRO A 91 -2.01 -8.59 14.31
C PRO A 91 -0.65 -8.16 13.75
N LEU A 92 -0.53 -6.88 13.40
CA LEU A 92 0.71 -6.32 12.91
C LEU A 92 1.82 -6.37 13.96
N THR A 93 3.01 -6.74 13.53
CA THR A 93 4.23 -6.57 14.32
C THR A 93 4.58 -5.08 14.47
N PRO A 94 5.38 -4.69 15.47
CA PRO A 94 5.81 -3.30 15.63
C PRO A 94 6.48 -2.71 14.39
N GLN A 95 7.24 -3.52 13.65
CA GLN A 95 7.88 -3.07 12.41
C GLN A 95 6.86 -2.84 11.29
N GLU A 96 5.83 -3.68 11.17
CA GLU A 96 4.77 -3.49 10.18
C GLU A 96 3.92 -2.27 10.50
N VAL A 97 3.67 -1.98 11.77
CA VAL A 97 3.03 -0.72 12.20
C VAL A 97 3.89 0.48 11.79
N ALA A 98 5.22 0.42 11.98
CA ALA A 98 6.12 1.48 11.55
C ALA A 98 6.14 1.66 10.02
N ASP A 99 6.05 0.57 9.27
CA ASP A 99 5.96 0.60 7.80
C ASP A 99 4.63 1.24 7.33
N GLU A 100 3.49 0.97 8.01
CA GLU A 100 2.20 1.63 7.74
C GLU A 100 2.25 3.13 8.02
N ILE A 101 2.84 3.53 9.15
CA ILE A 101 3.01 4.95 9.48
C ILE A 101 3.89 5.64 8.43
N SER A 102 4.94 4.96 7.95
CA SER A 102 5.78 5.47 6.88
C SER A 102 5.00 5.60 5.57
N ALA A 103 4.18 4.61 5.21
CA ALA A 103 3.32 4.67 4.03
C ALA A 103 2.34 5.86 4.10
N MET A 104 1.68 6.09 5.24
CA MET A 104 0.79 7.24 5.42
C MET A 104 1.51 8.59 5.28
N ARG A 105 2.73 8.70 5.82
CA ARG A 105 3.57 9.90 5.64
C ARG A 105 3.89 10.13 4.17
N ILE A 106 4.26 9.08 3.45
CA ILE A 106 4.56 9.17 2.01
C ILE A 106 3.31 9.52 1.21
N ALA A 107 2.17 8.91 1.48
CA ALA A 107 0.89 9.23 0.85
C ALA A 107 0.56 10.73 1.03
N THR A 108 0.68 11.23 2.27
CA THR A 108 0.48 12.65 2.61
C THR A 108 1.42 13.57 1.81
N MET A 109 2.71 13.28 1.80
CA MET A 109 3.71 14.10 1.08
C MET A 109 3.50 14.06 -0.43
N SER A 110 3.06 12.92 -0.98
CA SER A 110 2.88 12.73 -2.42
C SER A 110 1.83 13.68 -3.04
N ALA A 111 0.91 14.22 -2.23
CA ALA A 111 -0.08 15.19 -2.68
C ALA A 111 0.54 16.52 -3.12
N ALA A 112 1.68 16.91 -2.53
CA ALA A 112 2.37 18.17 -2.82
C ALA A 112 3.66 17.98 -3.64
N GLU A 113 4.18 16.75 -3.75
CA GLU A 113 5.47 16.44 -4.36
C GLU A 113 5.32 15.58 -5.64
N PRO A 114 5.34 16.18 -6.85
CA PRO A 114 5.08 15.45 -8.11
C PRO A 114 6.03 14.28 -8.39
N ALA A 115 7.31 14.41 -8.03
CA ALA A 115 8.28 13.34 -8.21
C ALA A 115 7.98 12.13 -7.30
N LEU A 116 7.57 12.40 -6.06
CA LEU A 116 7.15 11.36 -5.11
C LEU A 116 5.81 10.74 -5.53
N ARG A 117 4.89 11.55 -6.05
CA ARG A 117 3.60 11.11 -6.61
C ARG A 117 3.78 10.04 -7.69
N THR A 118 4.81 10.17 -8.51
CA THR A 118 5.13 9.18 -9.56
C THR A 118 5.45 7.82 -8.96
N ALA A 119 6.36 7.75 -7.97
CA ALA A 119 6.71 6.51 -7.29
C ALA A 119 5.51 5.89 -6.55
N TYR A 120 4.70 6.73 -5.89
CA TYR A 120 3.48 6.30 -5.20
C TYR A 120 2.47 5.67 -6.18
N LEU A 121 2.16 6.34 -7.30
CA LEU A 121 1.23 5.83 -8.30
C LEU A 121 1.72 4.56 -9.01
N MET A 122 3.04 4.40 -9.18
CA MET A 122 3.61 3.15 -9.72
C MET A 122 3.33 1.95 -8.80
N VAL A 123 3.34 2.13 -7.49
CA VAL A 123 2.99 1.06 -6.55
C VAL A 123 1.50 0.74 -6.60
N HIS A 124 0.64 1.75 -6.80
CA HIS A 124 -0.79 1.51 -7.00
C HIS A 124 -1.11 0.79 -8.33
N ASP A 125 -0.36 1.05 -9.42
CA ASP A 125 -0.46 0.23 -10.65
C ASP A 125 -0.10 -1.24 -10.39
N GLN A 126 0.93 -1.49 -9.59
CA GLN A 126 1.31 -2.84 -9.17
C GLN A 126 0.22 -3.49 -8.32
N MET A 127 -0.41 -2.72 -7.41
CA MET A 127 -1.52 -3.16 -6.56
C MET A 127 -2.72 -3.64 -7.39
N GLU A 128 -3.07 -2.91 -8.46
CA GLU A 128 -4.16 -3.30 -9.37
C GLU A 128 -3.96 -4.71 -9.94
N ARG A 129 -2.74 -5.03 -10.37
CA ARG A 129 -2.41 -6.37 -10.88
C ARG A 129 -2.54 -7.43 -9.80
N GLY A 130 -2.21 -7.09 -8.56
CA GLY A 130 -2.34 -7.99 -7.41
C GLY A 130 -3.80 -8.29 -7.03
N PHE A 131 -4.73 -7.39 -7.35
CA PHE A 131 -6.16 -7.61 -7.12
C PHE A 131 -6.82 -8.51 -8.16
N LEU A 132 -6.28 -8.64 -9.37
CA LEU A 132 -6.86 -9.46 -10.43
C LEU A 132 -7.19 -10.90 -9.98
N PRO A 133 -6.27 -11.70 -9.41
CA PRO A 133 -6.57 -13.07 -8.98
C PRO A 133 -7.64 -13.12 -7.88
N VAL A 134 -7.57 -12.21 -6.90
CA VAL A 134 -8.55 -12.13 -5.79
C VAL A 134 -9.95 -11.87 -6.33
N ILE A 135 -10.08 -10.91 -7.24
CA ILE A 135 -11.37 -10.50 -7.80
C ILE A 135 -11.90 -11.56 -8.77
N ALA A 136 -11.03 -12.16 -9.58
CA ALA A 136 -11.37 -13.26 -10.49
C ALA A 136 -11.99 -14.44 -9.72
N GLU A 137 -11.32 -14.87 -8.65
CA GLU A 137 -11.82 -15.91 -7.76
C GLU A 137 -13.15 -15.51 -7.13
N ARG A 138 -13.25 -14.27 -6.62
CA ARG A 138 -14.47 -13.77 -5.96
C ARG A 138 -15.69 -13.72 -6.87
N LEU A 139 -15.48 -13.44 -8.15
CA LEU A 139 -16.54 -13.32 -9.15
C LEU A 139 -16.77 -14.61 -9.93
N ASN A 140 -15.94 -15.64 -9.74
CA ASN A 140 -15.90 -16.85 -10.56
C ASN A 140 -15.77 -16.53 -12.06
N LEU A 141 -14.82 -15.65 -12.40
CA LEU A 141 -14.50 -15.21 -13.77
C LEU A 141 -13.01 -15.40 -14.07
N ASP A 142 -12.64 -15.34 -15.33
CA ASP A 142 -11.24 -15.33 -15.76
C ASP A 142 -10.57 -13.97 -15.45
N GLU A 143 -9.28 -13.97 -15.09
CA GLU A 143 -8.54 -12.73 -14.80
C GLU A 143 -8.51 -11.73 -15.97
N SER A 144 -8.63 -12.22 -17.21
CA SER A 144 -8.67 -11.38 -18.41
C SER A 144 -10.05 -10.78 -18.69
N ASP A 145 -11.10 -11.23 -17.98
CA ASP A 145 -12.46 -10.72 -18.13
C ASP A 145 -12.51 -9.20 -17.88
N LEU A 146 -13.23 -8.48 -18.73
CA LEU A 146 -13.34 -7.02 -18.64
C LEU A 146 -13.91 -6.59 -17.27
N THR A 147 -14.84 -7.35 -16.71
CA THR A 147 -15.45 -7.09 -15.40
C THR A 147 -14.41 -7.18 -14.29
N VAL A 148 -13.55 -8.22 -14.31
CA VAL A 148 -12.48 -8.39 -13.32
C VAL A 148 -11.52 -7.22 -13.38
N ARG A 149 -11.07 -6.85 -14.58
CA ARG A 149 -10.15 -5.73 -14.79
C ARG A 149 -10.75 -4.38 -14.39
N LEU A 150 -12.02 -4.14 -14.71
CA LEU A 150 -12.73 -2.93 -14.28
C LEU A 150 -12.89 -2.87 -12.77
N CYS A 151 -13.24 -3.99 -12.12
CA CYS A 151 -13.31 -4.07 -10.67
C CYS A 151 -11.94 -3.83 -10.02
N ALA A 152 -10.85 -4.41 -10.55
CA ALA A 152 -9.50 -4.20 -10.04
C ALA A 152 -9.09 -2.72 -10.10
N ALA A 153 -9.29 -2.07 -11.25
CA ALA A 153 -9.02 -0.64 -11.40
C ALA A 153 -9.87 0.23 -10.45
N ALA A 154 -11.16 -0.10 -10.30
CA ALA A 154 -12.07 0.61 -9.40
C ALA A 154 -11.68 0.44 -7.93
N VAL A 155 -11.31 -0.78 -7.51
CA VAL A 155 -10.84 -1.09 -6.15
C VAL A 155 -9.52 -0.36 -5.86
N THR A 156 -8.55 -0.37 -6.78
CA THR A 156 -7.31 0.39 -6.64
C THR A 156 -7.58 1.88 -6.47
N ALA A 157 -8.47 2.45 -7.29
CA ALA A 157 -8.84 3.86 -7.17
C ALA A 157 -9.53 4.16 -5.82
N ALA A 158 -10.47 3.32 -5.39
CA ALA A 158 -11.16 3.44 -4.12
C ALA A 158 -10.18 3.37 -2.93
N PHE A 159 -9.32 2.36 -2.92
CA PHE A 159 -8.28 2.19 -1.90
C PHE A 159 -7.35 3.39 -1.85
N ARG A 160 -6.84 3.86 -3.01
CA ARG A 160 -5.96 5.03 -3.08
C ARG A 160 -6.63 6.28 -2.51
N VAL A 161 -7.90 6.53 -2.83
CA VAL A 161 -8.63 7.69 -2.29
C VAL A 161 -8.76 7.60 -0.78
N VAL A 162 -9.13 6.42 -0.25
CA VAL A 162 -9.23 6.21 1.20
C VAL A 162 -7.87 6.35 1.89
N ASP A 163 -6.81 5.79 1.30
CA ASP A 163 -5.44 5.90 1.82
C ASP A 163 -4.97 7.36 1.86
N GLU A 164 -5.17 8.13 0.79
CA GLU A 164 -4.85 9.56 0.72
C GLU A 164 -5.65 10.38 1.76
N ASP A 165 -6.92 10.03 1.99
CA ASP A 165 -7.80 10.74 2.92
C ASP A 165 -7.47 10.45 4.39
N VAL A 166 -7.36 9.16 4.74
CA VAL A 166 -6.97 8.71 6.09
C VAL A 166 -5.58 9.20 6.44
N SER A 167 -4.64 9.12 5.49
CA SER A 167 -3.27 9.62 5.71
C SER A 167 -3.26 11.10 6.06
N ARG A 168 -4.04 11.93 5.34
CA ARG A 168 -4.15 13.35 5.64
C ARG A 168 -4.76 13.60 7.02
N ALA A 169 -5.87 12.92 7.34
CA ALA A 169 -6.53 13.04 8.65
C ALA A 169 -5.58 12.70 9.81
N VAL A 170 -4.86 11.58 9.71
CA VAL A 170 -3.93 11.12 10.76
C VAL A 170 -2.66 11.98 10.82
N ILE A 171 -2.03 12.27 9.68
CA ILE A 171 -0.70 12.90 9.64
C ILE A 171 -0.77 14.42 9.77
N VAL A 172 -1.71 15.07 9.09
CA VAL A 172 -1.84 16.53 9.06
C VAL A 172 -2.80 17.01 10.14
N GLU A 173 -4.00 16.43 10.17
CA GLU A 173 -5.10 16.90 11.03
C GLU A 173 -5.00 16.33 12.46
N LYS A 174 -4.11 15.34 12.68
CA LYS A 174 -3.85 14.66 13.97
C LYS A 174 -5.09 13.98 14.54
N GLU A 175 -5.98 13.54 13.66
CA GLU A 175 -7.16 12.78 14.05
C GLU A 175 -6.77 11.36 14.44
N MET A 176 -7.49 10.84 15.44
CA MET A 176 -7.35 9.44 15.85
C MET A 176 -8.28 8.59 14.98
N VAL A 177 -7.74 8.03 13.91
CA VAL A 177 -8.44 7.03 13.09
C VAL A 177 -8.01 5.65 13.56
N THR A 178 -8.95 4.85 14.03
CA THR A 178 -8.70 3.47 14.41
C THR A 178 -8.54 2.57 13.18
N ALA A 179 -7.85 1.44 13.34
CA ALA A 179 -7.74 0.45 12.27
C ALA A 179 -9.13 -0.02 11.78
N GLN A 180 -10.09 -0.18 12.70
CA GLN A 180 -11.45 -0.61 12.36
C GLN A 180 -12.19 0.43 11.52
N GLU A 181 -12.04 1.73 11.81
CA GLU A 181 -12.62 2.81 11.02
C GLU A 181 -12.01 2.86 9.61
N ALA A 182 -10.69 2.76 9.50
CA ALA A 182 -10.01 2.71 8.20
C ALA A 182 -10.49 1.52 7.35
N LEU A 183 -10.58 0.32 7.94
CA LEU A 183 -11.07 -0.87 7.25
C LEU A 183 -12.54 -0.74 6.83
N ALA A 184 -13.39 -0.09 7.64
CA ALA A 184 -14.78 0.17 7.29
C ALA A 184 -14.91 1.18 6.13
N LEU A 185 -14.06 2.20 6.08
CA LEU A 185 -13.99 3.12 4.94
C LEU A 185 -13.57 2.40 3.65
N ILE A 186 -12.60 1.48 3.74
CA ILE A 186 -12.17 0.66 2.61
C ILE A 186 -13.31 -0.24 2.11
N ASP A 187 -14.00 -0.97 2.99
CA ASP A 187 -15.16 -1.81 2.61
C ASP A 187 -16.23 -0.99 1.91
N ARG A 188 -16.59 0.16 2.49
CA ARG A 188 -17.59 1.06 1.92
C ARG A 188 -17.17 1.54 0.52
N ALA A 189 -15.94 2.04 0.39
CA ALA A 189 -15.44 2.58 -0.87
C ALA A 189 -15.38 1.51 -1.97
N ILE A 190 -14.95 0.28 -1.63
CA ILE A 190 -14.94 -0.85 -2.57
C ILE A 190 -16.35 -1.22 -3.02
N ARG A 191 -17.31 -1.26 -2.09
CA ARG A 191 -18.69 -1.59 -2.39
C ARG A 191 -19.33 -0.54 -3.31
N GLU A 192 -19.12 0.74 -3.02
CA GLU A 192 -19.59 1.85 -3.85
C GLU A 192 -18.94 1.83 -5.24
N ALA A 193 -17.61 1.67 -5.32
CA ALA A 193 -16.86 1.72 -6.57
C ALA A 193 -17.16 0.55 -7.53
N THR A 194 -17.61 -0.60 -7.00
CA THR A 194 -17.90 -1.80 -7.79
C THR A 194 -19.39 -2.03 -8.06
N ASN A 195 -20.25 -1.09 -7.66
CA ASN A 195 -21.71 -1.21 -7.66
C ASN A 195 -22.18 -2.46 -6.90
N GLY A 196 -21.55 -2.76 -5.75
CA GLY A 196 -21.88 -3.89 -4.89
C GLY A 196 -21.43 -5.26 -5.41
N ARG A 197 -20.68 -5.33 -6.52
CA ARG A 197 -20.12 -6.60 -7.01
C ARG A 197 -19.09 -7.20 -6.05
N LEU A 198 -18.40 -6.35 -5.30
CA LEU A 198 -17.49 -6.75 -4.23
C LEU A 198 -17.98 -6.21 -2.89
N GLY A 199 -17.60 -6.92 -1.81
CA GLY A 199 -17.87 -6.54 -0.42
C GLY A 199 -18.86 -7.45 0.30
N GLY A 200 -19.76 -8.13 -0.41
CA GLY A 200 -20.68 -9.11 0.16
C GLY A 200 -20.10 -10.53 0.26
N PRO A 201 -20.76 -11.42 1.03
CA PRO A 201 -20.53 -12.86 0.93
C PRO A 201 -20.99 -13.36 -0.44
N VAL A 202 -20.33 -14.39 -0.97
CA VAL A 202 -20.70 -15.07 -2.20
C VAL A 202 -21.14 -16.50 -1.87
N SER A 203 -22.26 -16.93 -2.46
CA SER A 203 -22.69 -18.33 -2.33
C SER A 203 -21.79 -19.22 -3.19
N THR A 204 -21.25 -20.27 -2.59
CA THR A 204 -20.48 -21.32 -3.26
C THR A 204 -21.34 -22.17 -4.20
#